data_AF-A0ABD6DR58-F1
#
_entry.id   AF-A0ABD6DR58-F1
#
_cell.length_a   1.000
_cell.length_b   1.000
_cell.length_c   1.000
_cell.angle_alpha   90.00
_cell.angle_beta   90.00
_cell.angle_gamma   90.00
#
_symmetry.space_group_name_H-M   'P 1'
#
loop_
_entity.id
_entity.type
_entity.pdbx_description
1 polymer ?
#
loop_
_entity_poly.entity_id
_entity_poly.type
_entity_poly.pdbx_seq_one_letter_code
_entity_poly.pdbx_strand_id
1 'polypeptide(L)' 'MDETQLGLATALALVVVGLVALLSAEAAGLSTAIVAACGLVALSGVGVLTAAVARLPEPAGSDDHGV' A
#
# COMPACT_ATOMS: atom_id res chain seq x y z
N MET A 1 13.08 14.64 -5.38
CA MET A 1 11.82 13.89 -5.26
C MET A 1 10.77 14.87 -4.83
N ASP A 2 9.67 14.94 -5.57
CA ASP A 2 8.55 15.81 -5.20
C ASP A 2 7.80 15.23 -3.99
N GLU A 3 7.06 16.05 -3.26
CA GLU A 3 6.34 15.65 -2.05
C GLU A 3 5.40 14.46 -2.31
N THR A 4 4.78 14.41 -3.50
CA THR A 4 3.95 13.29 -3.94
C THR A 4 4.76 12.00 -4.12
N GLN A 5 5.94 12.06 -4.73
CA GLN A 5 6.80 10.89 -4.88
C GLN A 5 7.29 10.39 -3.53
N LEU A 6 7.62 11.31 -2.61
CA LEU A 6 8.01 10.97 -1.24
C LEU A 6 6.86 10.29 -0.49
N GLY A 7 5.63 10.80 -0.64
CA GLY A 7 4.42 10.20 -0.08
C GLY A 7 4.16 8.78 -0.60
N LEU A 8 4.26 8.57 -1.91
CA LEU A 8 4.13 7.25 -2.54
C LEU A 8 5.22 6.27 -2.08
N ALA A 9 6.48 6.73 -2.05
CA ALA A 9 7.59 5.92 -1.59
C ALA A 9 7.43 5.52 -0.11
N THR A 10 6.95 6.45 0.73
CA THR A 10 6.68 6.20 2.14
C THR A 10 5.53 5.21 2.32
N ALA A 11 4.45 5.36 1.54
CA ALA A 11 3.32 4.44 1.58
C ALA A 11 3.74 3.02 1.16
N LEU A 12 4.53 2.90 0.08
CA LEU A 12 5.09 1.63 -0.35
C LEU A 12 6.00 1.02 0.73
N ALA A 13 6.85 1.83 1.35
CA ALA A 13 7.71 1.37 2.45
C ALA A 13 6.88 0.85 3.63
N LEU A 14 5.77 1.50 4.00
CA LEU A 14 4.87 1.00 5.05
C LEU A 14 4.25 -0.35 4.69
N VAL A 15 3.86 -0.56 3.43
CA VAL A 15 3.36 -1.87 2.97
C VAL A 15 4.43 -2.93 3.13
N VAL A 16 5.63 -2.69 2.61
CA VAL A 16 6.74 -3.66 2.66
C VAL A 16 7.13 -3.97 4.11
N VAL A 17 7.31 -2.94 4.94
CA VAL A 17 7.66 -3.10 6.35
C VAL A 17 6.55 -3.84 7.11
N GLY A 18 5.28 -3.51 6.87
CA GLY A 18 4.14 -4.19 7.48
C GLY A 18 4.09 -5.68 7.12
N LEU A 19 4.32 -6.02 5.85
CA LEU A 19 4.36 -7.41 5.39
C LEU A 19 5.56 -8.19 5.95
N VAL A 20 6.75 -7.59 5.98
CA VAL A 20 7.95 -8.21 6.56
C VAL A 20 7.75 -8.44 8.07
N ALA A 21 7.17 -7.46 8.77
CA ALA A 21 6.85 -7.59 10.19
C ALA A 21 5.80 -8.68 10.44
N LEU A 22 4.76 -8.76 9.60
CA LEU A 22 3.74 -9.80 9.67
C LEU A 22 4.34 -11.20 9.53
N LEU A 23 5.15 -11.41 8.47
CA LEU A 23 5.84 -12.68 8.22
C LEU A 23 6.80 -13.05 9.35
N SER A 24 7.52 -12.06 9.89
CA SER A 24 8.45 -12.28 10.99
C SER A 24 7.72 -12.62 12.29
N ALA A 25 6.58 -11.96 12.56
CA ALA A 25 5.76 -12.21 13.74
C ALA A 25 5.15 -13.61 13.72
N GLU A 26 4.61 -14.02 12.57
CA GLU A 26 4.10 -15.37 12.34
C GLU A 26 5.20 -16.43 12.48
N ALA A 27 6.37 -16.20 11.85
CA ALA A 27 7.49 -17.13 11.93
C ALA A 27 8.03 -17.31 13.37
N ALA A 28 7.96 -16.25 14.18
CA ALA A 28 8.36 -16.29 15.59
C ALA A 28 7.24 -16.83 16.53
N GLY A 29 6.05 -17.14 16.00
CA GLY A 29 4.91 -17.62 16.80
C GLY A 29 4.38 -16.56 17.77
N LEU A 30 4.44 -15.27 17.39
CA LEU A 30 3.95 -14.18 18.23
C LEU A 30 2.43 -14.22 18.39
N SER A 31 1.94 -13.49 19.40
CA SER A 31 0.51 -13.36 19.68
C SER A 31 -0.27 -12.82 18.48
N THR A 32 -1.48 -13.34 18.27
CA THR A 32 -2.42 -12.92 17.22
C THR A 32 -2.66 -11.40 17.22
N ALA A 33 -2.60 -10.75 18.38
CA ALA A 33 -2.73 -9.29 18.48
C ALA A 33 -1.58 -8.53 17.78
N ILE A 34 -0.36 -9.06 17.86
CA ILE A 34 0.83 -8.47 17.24
C ILE A 34 0.75 -8.64 15.72
N VAL A 35 0.37 -9.83 15.26
CA VAL A 35 0.15 -10.12 13.84
C VAL A 35 -0.93 -9.19 13.28
N ALA A 36 -2.05 -9.04 13.97
CA ALA A 36 -3.12 -8.12 13.58
C ALA A 36 -2.61 -6.67 13.46
N ALA A 37 -1.79 -6.20 14.42
CA ALA A 37 -1.20 -4.87 14.36
C ALA A 37 -0.28 -4.69 13.15
N CYS A 38 0.58 -5.67 12.83
CA CYS A 38 1.42 -5.64 11.62
C CYS A 38 0.58 -5.59 10.33
N GLY A 39 -0.54 -6.33 10.31
CA GLY A 39 -1.50 -6.30 9.21
C GLY A 39 -2.14 -4.92 9.02
N LEU A 40 -2.50 -4.23 10.11
CA LEU A 40 -3.02 -2.86 10.06
C LEU A 40 -2.02 -1.87 9.48
N VAL A 41 -0.73 -2.02 9.79
CA VAL A 41 0.33 -1.19 9.20
C VAL A 41 0.38 -1.40 7.68
N ALA A 42 0.40 -2.65 7.22
CA ALA A 42 0.37 -2.93 5.78
C ALA A 42 -0.88 -2.36 5.10
N LEU A 43 -2.06 -2.54 5.71
CA LEU A 43 -3.33 -2.00 5.20
C LEU A 43 -3.35 -0.47 5.12
N SER A 44 -2.74 0.22 6.08
CA SER A 44 -2.64 1.69 6.02
C SER A 44 -1.83 2.18 4.82
N GLY A 45 -0.71 1.52 4.51
CA GLY A 45 0.08 1.79 3.31
C GLY A 45 -0.74 1.57 2.04
N VAL A 46 -1.43 0.42 1.95
CA VAL A 46 -2.32 0.12 0.83
C VAL A 46 -3.43 1.18 0.69
N GLY A 47 -4.05 1.62 1.79
CA GLY A 47 -5.07 2.66 1.77
C GLY A 47 -4.57 3.98 1.21
N VAL A 48 -3.35 4.40 1.56
CA VAL A 48 -2.72 5.60 1.00
C VAL A 48 -2.44 5.43 -0.50
N LEU A 49 -1.90 4.27 -0.94
CA LEU A 49 -1.70 3.99 -2.35
C LEU A 49 -3.02 4.01 -3.13
N THR A 50 -4.07 3.38 -2.62
CA THR A 50 -5.40 3.38 -3.24
C THR A 50 -5.96 4.80 -3.35
N ALA A 51 -5.82 5.60 -2.30
CA ALA A 51 -6.25 7.00 -2.33
C ALA A 51 -5.43 7.85 -3.30
N ALA A 52 -4.16 7.51 -3.54
CA ALA A 52 -3.35 8.15 -4.56
C ALA A 52 -3.82 7.75 -5.97
N VAL A 53 -4.06 6.46 -6.22
CA VAL A 53 -4.60 5.95 -7.49
C VAL A 53 -5.95 6.56 -7.82
N ALA A 54 -6.85 6.66 -6.85
CA ALA A 54 -8.18 7.26 -7.02
C ALA A 54 -8.14 8.77 -7.38
N ARG A 55 -6.99 9.44 -7.23
CA ARG A 55 -6.80 10.84 -7.62
C ARG A 55 -6.10 11.00 -8.97
N LEU A 56 -5.61 9.92 -9.58
CA LEU A 56 -5.08 10.01 -10.93
C LEU A 56 -6.26 10.35 -11.87
N PRO A 57 -6.15 11.40 -12.69
CA PRO A 57 -7.13 11.65 -13.74
C PRO A 57 -7.26 10.41 -14.61
N GLU A 58 -8.49 10.03 -14.99
CA GLU A 58 -8.68 9.01 -16.01
C GLU A 58 -7.88 9.42 -17.27
N PRO A 59 -7.10 8.50 -17.85
CA PRO A 59 -6.43 8.77 -19.12
C PRO A 59 -7.49 9.08 -20.19
N ALA A 60 -7.47 10.31 -20.72
CA ALA A 60 -8.29 10.70 -21.85
C ALA A 60 -7.81 9.92 -23.09
N GLY A 61 -8.45 8.78 -23.37
CA GLY A 61 -8.07 7.93 -24.49
C GLY A 61 -8.47 6.48 -24.28
N SER A 62 -9.77 6.21 -24.28
CA SER A 62 -10.28 4.87 -24.61
C SER A 62 -11.44 4.96 -25.62
N ASP A 63 -11.41 5.98 -26.48
CA ASP A 63 -12.23 6.08 -27.70
C ASP A 63 -11.55 5.36 -28.90
N ASP A 64 -11.00 4.16 -28.66
CA ASP A 64 -10.52 3.26 -29.72
C ASP A 64 -11.12 1.86 -29.52
N HIS A 65 -12.44 1.81 -29.45
CA HIS A 65 -13.17 0.67 -30.01
C HIS A 65 -13.85 1.19 -31.28
N GLY A 66 -13.06 1.27 -32.35
CA GLY A 66 -13.57 1.52 -33.67
C GLY A 66 -14.50 0.39 -34.11
N VAL A 67 -15.80 0.68 -34.14
CA VAL A 67 -16.80 0.20 -35.11
C VAL A 67 -18.01 1.13 -35.11
#